data_AF-A0A7W1HSZ0-F1
#
_entry.id   AF-A0A7W1HSZ0-F1
#
_cell.length_a   1.000
_cell.length_b   1.000
_cell.length_c   1.000
_cell.angle_alpha   90.00
_cell.angle_beta   90.00
_cell.angle_gamma   90.00
#
_symmetry.space_group_name_H-M   'P 1'
#
loop_
_entity.id
_entity.type
_entity.pdbx_description
1 polymer ?
#
loop_
_entity_poly.entity_id
_entity_poly.type
_entity_poly.pdbx_seq_one_letter_code
_entity_poly.pdbx_strand_id
1 'polypeptide(L)'
;MPSDSPLGPFHVHENHAFEGFTIENRSGAVMLVARCDCGDTLDVADAVFRECPDCSGPGEATASCARCGATGVVIDHSALTWRRP
;
A
#
# COMPACT_ATOMS: atom_id res chain seq x y z
N MET A 1 -1.79 -17.65 -21.69
CA MET A 1 -1.02 -16.38 -21.62
C MET A 1 -1.43 -15.72 -20.32
N PRO A 2 -0.52 -15.32 -19.42
CA PRO A 2 -0.93 -14.56 -18.26
C PRO A 2 -1.46 -13.21 -18.78
N SER A 3 -2.72 -12.94 -18.48
CA SER A 3 -3.36 -11.68 -18.83
C SER A 3 -2.67 -10.57 -18.05
N ASP A 4 -1.85 -9.78 -18.75
CA ASP A 4 -1.41 -8.46 -18.36
C ASP A 4 -2.68 -7.61 -18.15
N SER A 5 -3.25 -7.69 -16.94
CA SER A 5 -4.30 -6.77 -16.55
C SER A 5 -3.59 -5.46 -16.25
N PRO A 6 -3.85 -4.38 -17.01
CA PRO A 6 -3.32 -3.08 -16.65
C PRO A 6 -3.72 -2.81 -15.19
N LEU A 7 -2.79 -2.29 -14.38
CA LEU A 7 -3.04 -1.85 -13.01
C LEU A 7 -4.36 -1.07 -12.98
N GLY A 8 -5.44 -1.70 -12.53
CA GLY A 8 -6.74 -1.05 -12.50
C GLY A 8 -6.68 0.07 -11.45
N PRO A 9 -7.25 1.26 -11.72
CA PRO A 9 -7.45 2.24 -10.66
C PRO A 9 -8.26 1.57 -9.54
N PHE A 10 -7.86 1.75 -8.29
CA PHE A 10 -8.69 1.31 -7.17
C PHE A 10 -10.00 2.11 -7.17
N HIS A 11 -11.07 1.50 -6.71
CA HIS A 11 -12.41 2.07 -6.73
C HIS A 11 -12.48 3.23 -5.73
N VAL A 12 -13.23 4.27 -6.09
CA VAL A 12 -13.63 5.33 -5.16
C VAL A 12 -15.13 5.47 -5.27
N HIS A 13 -15.82 5.54 -4.13
CA HIS A 13 -17.26 5.78 -4.10
C HIS A 13 -17.59 7.14 -4.69
N GLU A 14 -18.67 7.22 -5.47
CA GLU A 14 -19.18 8.51 -5.91
C GLU A 14 -19.63 9.33 -4.69
N ASN A 15 -19.27 10.62 -4.67
CA ASN A 15 -19.61 11.60 -3.62
C ASN A 15 -18.90 11.46 -2.26
N HIS A 16 -18.00 10.51 -2.10
CA HIS A 16 -17.21 10.34 -0.88
C HIS A 16 -15.72 10.52 -1.17
N ALA A 17 -15.00 11.17 -0.27
CA ALA A 17 -13.58 11.38 -0.45
C ALA A 17 -12.80 10.09 -0.13
N PHE A 18 -11.65 9.94 -0.80
CA PHE A 18 -10.62 9.02 -0.36
C PHE A 18 -10.02 9.53 0.96
N GLU A 19 -10.09 8.70 2.01
CA GLU A 19 -9.60 9.06 3.35
C GLU A 19 -8.11 8.78 3.50
N GLY A 20 -7.65 7.63 2.99
CA GLY A 20 -6.26 7.24 3.12
C GLY A 20 -6.03 5.74 3.02
N PHE A 21 -4.80 5.34 3.36
CA PHE A 21 -4.39 3.94 3.41
C PHE A 21 -4.13 3.50 4.85
N THR A 22 -4.51 2.27 5.17
CA THR A 22 -4.15 1.60 6.43
C THR A 22 -3.42 0.30 6.14
N ILE A 23 -2.47 -0.07 6.99
CA ILE A 23 -1.80 -1.37 6.95
C ILE A 23 -2.50 -2.28 7.96
N GLU A 24 -2.98 -3.42 7.50
CA GLU A 24 -3.68 -4.40 8.33
C GLU A 24 -3.02 -5.79 8.21
N ASN A 25 -3.06 -6.59 9.27
CA ASN A 25 -2.66 -8.01 9.20
C ASN A 25 -3.93 -8.87 9.15
N ARG A 26 -4.16 -9.55 8.02
CA ARG A 26 -5.33 -10.41 7.81
C ARG A 26 -4.86 -11.81 7.47
N SER A 27 -5.22 -12.78 8.32
CA SER A 27 -4.89 -14.20 8.12
C SER A 27 -3.39 -14.47 7.90
N GLY A 28 -2.52 -13.69 8.53
CA GLY A 28 -1.06 -13.82 8.40
C GLY A 28 -0.44 -13.08 7.21
N ALA A 29 -1.24 -12.42 6.37
CA ALA A 29 -0.76 -11.55 5.30
C ALA A 29 -0.86 -10.08 5.71
N VAL A 30 0.17 -9.29 5.39
CA VAL A 30 0.13 -7.83 5.55
C VAL A 30 -0.56 -7.25 4.32
N MET A 31 -1.61 -6.48 4.54
CA MET A 31 -2.44 -5.89 3.50
C MET A 31 -2.39 -4.36 3.58
N LEU A 32 -2.38 -3.72 2.41
CA LEU A 32 -2.69 -2.30 2.28
C LEU A 32 -4.18 -2.15 1.96
N VAL A 33 -4.87 -1.36 2.77
CA VAL A 33 -6.32 -1.17 2.71
C VAL A 33 -6.61 0.28 2.35
N ALA A 34 -7.35 0.51 1.27
CA ALA A 34 -7.83 1.84 0.88
C ALA A 34 -9.15 2.15 1.58
N ARG A 35 -9.22 3.31 2.25
CA ARG A 35 -10.39 3.74 3.04
C ARG A 35 -11.13 4.90 2.38
N CYS A 36 -12.44 4.84 2.50
CA CYS A 36 -13.36 5.92 2.16
C CYS A 36 -13.70 6.72 3.42
N ASP A 37 -13.93 8.04 3.30
CA ASP A 37 -14.31 8.89 4.43
C ASP A 37 -15.63 8.49 5.12
N CYS A 38 -16.47 7.68 4.45
CA CYS A 38 -17.67 7.09 5.03
C CYS A 38 -17.39 5.89 5.95
N GLY A 39 -16.13 5.46 6.08
CA GLY A 39 -15.68 4.34 6.91
C GLY A 39 -15.54 3.00 6.16
N ASP A 40 -16.02 2.92 4.92
CA ASP A 40 -15.95 1.70 4.11
C ASP A 40 -14.55 1.41 3.59
N THR A 41 -14.28 0.13 3.34
CA THR A 41 -13.09 -0.31 2.59
C THR A 41 -13.39 -0.29 1.11
N LEU A 42 -12.58 0.45 0.35
CA LEU A 42 -12.69 0.56 -1.10
C LEU A 42 -12.10 -0.68 -1.78
N ASP A 43 -10.81 -0.89 -1.56
CA ASP A 43 -10.04 -2.01 -2.10
C ASP A 43 -8.93 -2.40 -1.12
N VAL A 44 -8.40 -3.60 -1.33
CA VAL A 44 -7.28 -4.15 -0.60
C VAL A 44 -6.21 -4.65 -1.57
N ALA A 45 -4.95 -4.60 -1.17
CA ALA A 45 -3.84 -5.19 -1.90
C ALA A 45 -2.92 -5.90 -0.91
N ASP A 46 -2.26 -6.98 -1.32
CA ASP A 46 -1.18 -7.55 -0.52
C ASP A 46 -0.02 -6.55 -0.50
N ALA A 47 0.50 -6.25 0.68
CA ALA A 47 1.53 -5.23 0.84
C ALA A 47 2.84 -5.71 0.21
N VAL A 48 3.27 -5.02 -0.84
CA VAL A 48 4.59 -5.23 -1.43
C VAL A 48 5.53 -4.17 -0.91
N PHE A 49 6.65 -4.60 -0.33
CA PHE A 49 7.66 -3.72 0.23
C PHE A 49 8.89 -3.68 -0.67
N ARG A 50 9.48 -2.49 -0.78
CA ARG A 50 10.78 -2.27 -1.41
C ARG A 50 11.67 -1.48 -0.47
N GLU A 51 12.96 -1.48 -0.74
CA GLU A 51 13.91 -0.65 0.00
C GLU A 51 13.54 0.83 -0.09
N CYS A 52 13.71 1.53 1.04
CA CYS A 52 13.53 2.96 1.08
C CYS A 52 14.67 3.61 0.28
N PRO A 53 14.36 4.38 -0.79
CA PRO A 53 15.39 5.00 -1.62
C PRO A 53 16.19 6.09 -0.89
N ASP A 54 15.64 6.60 0.22
CA ASP A 54 16.24 7.67 1.02
C ASP A 54 17.09 7.11 2.19
N CYS A 55 17.08 5.79 2.37
CA CYS A 55 17.96 5.08 3.29
C CYS A 55 19.26 4.73 2.55
N SER A 56 20.40 4.80 3.24
CA SER A 56 21.74 4.59 2.67
C SER A 56 22.01 3.12 2.32
N GLY A 57 21.24 2.55 1.39
CA GLY A 57 21.41 1.19 0.91
C GLY A 57 20.52 0.14 1.60
N PRO A 58 20.63 -1.13 1.14
CA PRO A 58 19.80 -2.25 1.57
C PRO A 58 19.77 -2.44 3.08
N GLY A 59 18.60 -2.27 3.70
CA GLY A 59 18.40 -2.52 5.14
C GLY A 59 19.01 -1.49 6.08
N GLU A 60 19.62 -0.40 5.58
CA GLU A 60 20.14 0.68 6.43
C GLU A 60 19.03 1.65 6.80
N ALA A 61 18.15 1.25 7.72
CA ALA A 61 17.19 2.17 8.31
C ALA A 61 17.91 3.36 8.95
N THR A 62 17.80 4.54 8.35
CA THR A 62 18.22 5.77 9.02
C THR A 62 17.19 6.09 10.10
N ALA A 63 17.67 6.26 11.34
CA ALA A 63 16.83 6.36 12.55
C ALA A 63 15.77 7.49 12.52
N SER A 64 15.88 8.41 11.57
CA SER A 64 14.99 9.56 11.39
C SER A 64 14.41 9.68 9.98
N CYS A 65 14.43 8.63 9.15
CA CYS A 65 13.84 8.73 7.81
C CYS A 65 12.32 8.85 7.90
N ALA A 66 11.80 10.03 7.55
CA ALA A 66 10.37 10.32 7.53
C ALA A 66 9.60 9.47 6.50
N ARG A 67 10.28 9.01 5.45
CA ARG A 67 9.63 8.24 4.37
C ARG A 67 9.31 6.81 4.79
N CYS A 68 10.25 6.12 5.44
CA CYS A 68 10.05 4.75 5.91
C CYS A 68 9.72 4.65 7.41
N GLY A 69 9.71 5.77 8.14
CA GLY A 69 9.54 5.77 9.59
C GLY A 69 10.64 4.96 10.31
N ALA A 70 11.88 5.06 9.82
CA ALA A 70 13.02 4.27 10.29
C ALA A 70 12.87 2.73 10.17
N THR A 71 12.02 2.23 9.28
CA THR A 71 11.92 0.79 9.00
C THR A 71 12.89 0.30 7.92
N GLY A 72 13.46 1.22 7.13
CA GLY A 72 14.32 0.89 5.99
C GLY A 72 13.57 0.42 4.73
N VAL A 73 12.25 0.22 4.81
CA VAL A 73 11.40 -0.22 3.70
C VAL A 73 10.17 0.66 3.51
N VAL A 74 9.63 0.70 2.30
CA VAL A 74 8.42 1.45 1.94
C VAL A 74 7.50 0.59 1.09
N ILE A 75 6.22 0.92 1.05
CA ILE A 75 5.27 0.26 0.14
C ILE A 75 5.61 0.60 -1.31
N ASP A 76 5.81 -0.44 -2.12
CA ASP A 76 5.92 -0.32 -3.56
C ASP A 76 4.53 -0.25 -4.19
N HIS A 77 4.01 0.97 -4.32
CA HIS A 77 2.70 1.20 -4.92
C HIS A 77 2.59 0.74 -6.37
N SER A 78 3.72 0.65 -7.09
CA SER A 78 3.73 0.19 -8.49
C SER A 78 3.62 -1.33 -8.64
N ALA A 79 3.92 -2.07 -7.57
CA ALA A 79 3.83 -3.53 -7.52
C ALA A 79 2.54 -4.03 -6.84
N LEU A 80 1.63 -3.13 -6.47
CA LEU A 80 0.37 -3.50 -5.84
C LEU A 80 -0.64 -4.01 -6.88
N THR A 81 -1.34 -5.08 -6.51
CA THR A 81 -2.50 -5.58 -7.25
C THR A 81 -3.74 -5.41 -6.38
N TRP A 82 -4.50 -4.33 -6.65
CA TRP A 82 -5.73 -4.02 -5.94
C TRP A 82 -6.85 -5.00 -6.29
N ARG A 83 -7.66 -5.33 -5.29
CA ARG A 83 -8.87 -6.13 -5.41
C ARG A 83 -9.93 -5.61 -4.45
N ARG A 84 -11.19 -5.88 -4.78
CA ARG A 84 -12.30 -5.63 -3.84
C ARG A 84 -12.09 -6.47 -2.56
N PRO A 85 -12.47 -5.93 -1.38
CA PRO A 85 -12.28 -6.59 -0.09
C PRO A 85 -12.96 -7.95 0.02
#